data_AF-A0A7C0XNM5-F1
#
_entry.id   AF-A0A7C0XNM5-F1
#
_cell.length_a   1.000
_cell.length_b   1.000
_cell.length_c   1.000
_cell.angle_alpha   90.00
_cell.angle_beta   90.00
_cell.angle_gamma   90.00
#
_symmetry.space_group_name_H-M   'P 1'
#
loop_
_entity.id
_entity.type
_entity.pdbx_description
1 polymer ?
#
loop_
_entity_poly.entity_id
_entity_poly.type
_entity_poly.pdbx_seq_one_letter_code
_entity_poly.pdbx_strand_id
1 'polypeptide(L)' 'MRKEVSRLWEQALEDFDTAEKLLEVEKYYASVFFSEQAAEKALKALFVEKKWRMAFTHGLTELAERRRG' A
#
# COMPACT_ATOMS: atom_id res chain seq x y z
N MET A 1 -16.17 6.58 -2.11
CA MET A 1 -14.79 6.71 -1.63
C MET A 1 -14.46 8.17 -1.37
N ARG A 2 -13.88 8.49 -0.21
CA ARG A 2 -13.35 9.85 0.03
C ARG A 2 -12.23 10.15 -0.97
N LYS A 3 -12.08 11.42 -1.38
CA LYS A 3 -11.06 11.86 -2.35
C LYS A 3 -9.64 11.43 -1.96
N GLU A 4 -9.33 11.45 -0.67
CA GLU A 4 -8.05 10.97 -0.14
C GLU A 4 -7.84 9.46 -0.31
N VAL A 5 -8.90 8.65 -0.11
CA VAL A 5 -8.88 7.20 -0.32
C VAL A 5 -8.67 6.87 -1.79
N SER A 6 -9.35 7.59 -2.69
CA SER A 6 -9.13 7.45 -4.14
C SER A 6 -7.69 7.73 -4.52
N ARG A 7 -7.10 8.81 -4.01
CA ARG A 7 -5.71 9.15 -4.29
C ARG A 7 -4.72 8.09 -3.78
N LEU A 8 -4.94 7.56 -2.57
CA LEU A 8 -4.10 6.48 -2.03
C LEU A 8 -4.23 5.20 -2.84
N TRP A 9 -5.44 4.87 -3.27
CA TRP A 9 -5.71 3.71 -4.10
C TRP A 9 -5.07 3.82 -5.49
N GLU A 10 -5.23 4.97 -6.16
CA GLU A 10 -4.61 5.25 -7.45
C GLU A 10 -3.07 5.14 -7.36
N GLN A 11 -2.45 5.70 -6.32
CA GLN A 11 -1.01 5.58 -6.12
C GLN A 11 -0.57 4.14 -5.84
N ALA A 12 -1.38 3.36 -5.11
CA ALA A 12 -1.08 1.95 -4.88
C ALA A 12 -1.05 1.14 -6.19
N LEU A 13 -1.95 1.46 -7.13
CA LEU A 13 -1.98 0.83 -8.44
C LEU A 13 -0.78 1.21 -9.30
N GLU A 14 -0.39 2.50 -9.31
CA GLU A 14 0.80 2.97 -10.02
C GLU A 14 2.10 2.36 -9.47
N ASP A 15 2.22 2.24 -8.13
CA ASP A 15 3.36 1.57 -7.51
C ASP A 15 3.40 0.08 -7.89
N PHE A 16 2.24 -0.59 -7.98
CA PHE A 16 2.17 -1.98 -8.38
C PHE A 16 2.59 -2.19 -9.84
N ASP A 17 2.06 -1.39 -10.77
CA ASP A 17 2.46 -1.39 -12.18
C ASP A 17 3.98 -1.09 -12.34
N THR A 18 4.51 -0.16 -11.54
CA THR A 18 5.94 0.12 -11.49
C THR A 18 6.74 -1.10 -11.01
N ALA A 19 6.26 -1.80 -9.98
CA ALA A 19 6.91 -3.01 -9.46
C ALA A 19 6.95 -4.14 -10.51
N GLU A 20 5.88 -4.33 -11.28
CA GLU A 20 5.81 -5.30 -12.38
C GLU A 20 6.81 -4.98 -13.48
N LYS A 21 6.85 -3.74 -13.96
CA LYS A 21 7.81 -3.29 -14.99
C LYS A 21 9.26 -3.44 -14.53
N LEU A 22 9.55 -3.15 -13.25
CA LEU A 22 10.88 -3.30 -12.69
C LEU A 22 11.32 -4.76 -12.54
N LEU A 23 10.37 -5.67 -12.34
CA LEU A 23 10.63 -7.11 -12.32
C LEU A 23 11.07 -7.58 -13.71
N GLU A 24 10.40 -7.12 -14.77
CA GLU A 24 10.71 -7.46 -16.17
C GLU A 24 12.11 -7.01 -16.59
N VAL A 25 12.57 -5.84 -16.11
CA VAL A 25 13.92 -5.32 -16.39
C VAL A 25 14.97 -5.74 -15.34
N GLU A 26 14.67 -6.76 -14.55
CA GLU A 26 15.55 -7.37 -13.55
C GLU A 26 16.09 -6.39 -12.48
N LYS A 27 15.34 -5.31 -12.21
CA LYS A 27 15.63 -4.35 -11.14
C LYS A 27 14.97 -4.81 -9.83
N TYR A 28 15.37 -5.99 -9.35
CA TYR A 28 14.70 -6.70 -8.25
C TYR A 28 14.55 -5.88 -6.96
N TYR A 29 15.60 -5.18 -6.52
CA TYR A 29 15.52 -4.31 -5.33
C TYR A 29 14.41 -3.27 -5.46
N ALA A 30 14.32 -2.61 -6.62
CA ALA A 30 13.33 -1.58 -6.86
C ALA A 30 11.92 -2.19 -6.99
N SER A 31 11.78 -3.34 -7.65
CA SER A 31 10.51 -4.08 -7.73
C SER A 31 9.95 -4.41 -6.34
N VAL A 32 10.80 -4.91 -5.43
CA VAL A 32 10.41 -5.20 -4.04
C VAL A 32 9.99 -3.92 -3.29
N PHE A 33 10.75 -2.83 -3.44
CA PHE A 33 10.42 -1.54 -2.82
C PHE A 33 9.06 -1.01 -3.28
N PHE A 34 8.78 -1.04 -4.58
CA PHE A 34 7.49 -0.58 -5.10
C PHE A 34 6.34 -1.53 -4.74
N SER A 35 6.59 -2.83 -4.61
CA SER A 35 5.60 -3.79 -4.09
C SER A 35 5.20 -3.48 -2.64
N GLU A 36 6.17 -3.13 -1.80
CA GLU A 36 5.96 -2.74 -0.39
C GLU A 36 5.13 -1.44 -0.31
N GLN A 37 5.49 -0.44 -1.13
CA GLN A 37 4.78 0.83 -1.24
C GLN A 37 3.33 0.67 -1.72
N ALA A 38 3.09 -0.20 -2.71
CA ALA A 38 1.75 -0.53 -3.20
C ALA A 38 0.88 -1.12 -2.07
N ALA A 39 1.43 -2.11 -1.34
CA ALA A 39 0.74 -2.74 -0.22
C ALA A 39 0.43 -1.73 0.90
N GLU A 40 1.38 -0.86 1.25
CA GLU A 40 1.20 0.15 2.30
C GLU A 40 0.07 1.12 1.95
N LYS A 41 0.07 1.67 0.74
CA LYS A 41 -0.94 2.63 0.30
C LYS A 41 -2.33 2.00 0.18
N ALA A 42 -2.41 0.77 -0.33
CA ALA A 42 -3.66 0.01 -0.38
C ALA A 42 -4.25 -0.24 1.02
N LEU A 43 -3.40 -0.61 1.99
CA LEU A 43 -3.81 -0.78 3.38
C LEU A 43 -4.25 0.56 4.00
N LYS A 44 -3.49 1.65 3.82
CA LYS A 44 -3.89 2.99 4.29
C LYS A 44 -5.23 3.42 3.72
N ALA A 45 -5.47 3.21 2.42
CA ALA A 45 -6.75 3.48 1.77
C ALA A 45 -7.91 2.72 2.45
N LEU A 46 -7.72 1.43 2.71
CA LEU A 46 -8.70 0.58 3.40
C LEU A 46 -8.98 1.07 4.83
N PHE A 47 -7.94 1.38 5.61
CA PHE A 47 -8.08 1.86 6.99
C PHE A 47 -8.87 3.18 7.06
N VAL A 48 -8.55 4.13 6.16
CA VAL A 48 -9.25 5.41 6.07
C VAL A 48 -10.71 5.23 5.64
N GLU A 49 -10.99 4.38 4.65
CA GLU A 49 -12.37 4.13 4.20
C GLU A 49 -13.22 3.48 5.31
N LYS A 50 -12.65 2.54 6.07
CA LYS A 50 -13.33 1.84 7.17
C LYS A 50 -13.41 2.64 8.47
N LYS A 51 -12.88 3.87 8.52
CA LYS A 51 -12.83 4.74 9.72
C LYS A 51 -12.22 4.05 10.93
N TRP A 52 -11.30 3.10 10.71
CA TRP A 52 -10.55 2.51 11.81
C TRP A 52 -9.65 3.59 12.40
N ARG A 53 -9.61 3.70 13.74
CA ARG A 53 -8.75 4.67 14.44
C ARG A 53 -7.35 4.53 13.85
N MET A 54 -6.83 5.59 13.23
CA MET A 54 -5.47 5.61 12.69
C MET A 54 -4.48 5.27 13.81
N ALA A 55 -4.04 4.02 13.84
CA ALA A 55 -2.86 3.64 14.59
C ALA A 55 -1.68 4.09 13.72
N PHE A 56 -1.11 5.25 14.03
CA PHE A 56 0.17 5.71 13.48
C PHE A 56 1.22 4.66 13.81
N THR A 57 1.42 3.70 12.92
CA THR A 57 2.34 2.58 13.09
C THR A 57 3.15 2.50 11.80
N HIS A 58 4.48 2.51 11.92
CA HIS A 58 5.43 2.48 10.80
C HIS A 58 5.68 1.05 10.28
N GLY A 59 4.85 0.07 10.66
CA GLY A 59 5.02 -1.33 10.31
C GLY A 59 3.83 -1.91 9.55
N LEU A 60 4.07 -2.37 8.32
CA LEU A 60 3.09 -3.08 7.49
C LEU A 60 2.49 -4.31 8.18
N THR A 61 3.31 -5.06 8.95
CA THR A 61 2.89 -6.24 9.70
C THR A 61 1.90 -5.87 10.81
N GLU A 62 2.13 -4.76 11.50
CA GLU A 62 1.25 -4.29 12.57
C GLU A 62 -0.11 -3.82 12.03
N LEU A 63 -0.11 -3.18 10.85
CA LEU A 63 -1.32 -2.84 10.11
C LEU A 63 -2.10 -4.10 9.67
N ALA A 64 -1.41 -5.13 9.18
CA ALA A 64 -2.04 -6.38 8.74
C ALA A 64 -2.60 -7.22 9.91
N GLU A 65 -1.91 -7.27 11.04
CA GLU A 65 -2.33 -8.05 12.21
C GLU A 65 -3.54 -7.44 12.92
N ARG A 66 -3.65 -6.11 12.98
CA ARG A 66 -4.82 -5.42 13.56
C ARG A 66 -6.13 -5.66 12.78
N ARG A 67 -6.05 -6.16 11.54
CA ARG A 67 -7.23 -6.59 10.76
C ARG A 67 -7.85 -7.90 11.27
N ARG A 68 -7.11 -8.73 12.03
CA ARG A 68 -7.55 -10.06 12.48
C ARG A 68 -8.30 -10.07 13.82
N GLY A 69 -8.49 -8.92 14.47
CA GLY A 69 -9.21 -8.78 15.74
C GLY A 69 -10.60 -8.18 15.58
#